data_AF-A0A967AH05-F1
#
_entry.id   AF-A0A967AH05-F1
#
_cell.length_a   1.000
_cell.length_b   1.000
_cell.length_c   1.000
_cell.angle_alpha   90.00
_cell.angle_beta   90.00
_cell.angle_gamma   90.00
#
_symmetry.space_group_name_H-M   'P 1'
#
loop_
_entity.id
_entity.type
_entity.pdbx_description
1 polymer ?
#
loop_
_entity_poly.entity_id
_entity_poly.type
_entity_poly.pdbx_seq_one_letter_code
_entity_poly.pdbx_strand_id
1 'polypeptide(L)'
;MQRQAVCLLAVAVIGLGITVATEALSQVNSPSDPPRPPSLKTVPVPEPTNLADFVSDRQAAIRLGKALFWEMQVGSDGVTACASCHFSSGMADNRSKNQLAPGLKRITATGATNPDTTFHRNLGPVGQVTGSDFPFFPASNDVLSSQGVRNSVFLGIGNGPADRTRQEPDPDGFRVGSTNTRRVEPRNTPTVVNAVFNHRQFWDGRADNVFNGVNEMGDRDPNARVFHADNPASPVAVQVRLEDSSLASQAVGPPVSPDEMSARGRTMRDIGKKFARWVPAGQPVTNLRPLALQLVHPEDSVLGPLSRWPQKGLNATGYPELIQAAFHRQWWDSPKLIRVGTNGTPTVIDPPTTPLEANDYSLMQYNFSLFFGLAIQMYESTLVADNSPYDQFMDGNPNAISAQAILGVDLFRSQLRGNCSSCHEGAELTGASVRQVRASPTRIRDEQAMDRGFNNIGVLATLQDLSLGAQDSLGNWLSTVKRLNPPPAEPIVVDGAFKVPGLRNVELTAPYFHNGGQRDLPAVIEFYNRAGDAHEGMLTLDGTEIVLMSILGLTAEEKAALLAFLLSLTDERVRFQQAPFDHPQLFIPNGVGAPRMIMPGDQLMEVPAVGHFGGAPQKKFLEP
;
A
#
# COMPACT_ATOMS: atom_id res chain seq x y z
N MET A 1 -7.15 -69.03 41.03
CA MET A 1 -5.87 -68.78 40.32
C MET A 1 -6.07 -69.30 38.90
N GLN A 2 -6.47 -68.47 37.93
CA GLN A 2 -5.60 -67.64 37.05
C GLN A 2 -4.58 -68.51 36.29
N ARG A 3 -4.37 -68.46 34.98
CA ARG A 3 -4.75 -67.53 33.89
C ARG A 3 -4.45 -68.26 32.55
N GLN A 4 -5.41 -68.25 31.61
CA GLN A 4 -5.39 -67.52 30.33
C GLN A 4 -4.66 -68.20 29.16
N ALA A 5 -5.48 -68.60 28.19
CA ALA A 5 -5.13 -68.77 26.79
C ALA A 5 -4.95 -67.39 26.12
N VAL A 6 -3.98 -67.29 25.21
CA VAL A 6 -3.76 -66.11 24.36
C VAL A 6 -3.97 -66.54 22.91
N CYS A 7 -5.05 -66.04 22.30
CA CYS A 7 -5.23 -65.99 20.85
C CYS A 7 -4.39 -64.85 20.28
N LEU A 8 -3.58 -65.14 19.26
CA LEU A 8 -2.93 -64.14 18.42
C LEU A 8 -3.93 -63.71 17.32
N LEU A 9 -4.47 -62.50 17.46
CA LEU A 9 -5.12 -61.78 16.37
C LEU A 9 -4.06 -60.97 15.62
N ALA A 10 -3.88 -61.24 14.33
CA ALA A 10 -3.10 -60.39 13.43
C ALA A 10 -3.88 -59.10 13.14
N VAL A 11 -3.37 -57.96 13.60
CA VAL A 11 -3.88 -56.63 13.25
C VAL A 11 -3.28 -56.24 11.89
N ALA A 12 -4.08 -56.38 10.84
CA ALA A 12 -3.81 -55.75 9.55
C ALA A 12 -4.51 -54.38 9.54
N VAL A 13 -3.84 -53.36 10.06
CA VAL A 13 -4.21 -51.95 9.87
C VAL A 13 -2.91 -51.18 9.70
N ILE A 14 -2.65 -50.70 8.49
CA ILE A 14 -1.88 -49.51 8.06
C ILE A 14 -1.61 -49.75 6.56
N GLY A 15 -2.38 -49.07 5.70
CA GLY A 15 -2.21 -49.21 4.25
C GLY A 15 -2.97 -48.15 3.44
N LEU A 16 -4.14 -47.70 3.89
CA LEU A 16 -4.94 -46.72 3.13
C LEU A 16 -4.42 -45.27 3.17
N GLY A 17 -3.65 -44.87 4.19
CA GLY A 17 -3.17 -43.49 4.32
C GLY A 17 -1.94 -43.15 3.45
N ILE A 18 -1.15 -44.16 3.07
CA ILE A 18 0.11 -43.98 2.31
C ILE A 18 -0.16 -44.08 0.80
N THR A 19 -1.16 -44.85 0.37
CA THR A 19 -1.49 -45.05 -1.05
C THR A 19 -2.22 -43.85 -1.67
N VAL A 20 -3.11 -43.16 -0.93
CA VAL A 20 -3.80 -41.96 -1.46
C VAL A 20 -2.85 -40.77 -1.61
N ALA A 21 -1.90 -40.62 -0.70
CA ALA A 21 -0.87 -39.57 -0.79
C ALA A 21 0.06 -39.78 -1.99
N THR A 22 0.32 -41.03 -2.39
CA THR A 22 1.23 -41.34 -3.51
C THR A 22 0.58 -41.12 -4.88
N GLU A 23 -0.72 -41.37 -5.05
CA GLU A 23 -1.44 -41.03 -6.29
C GLU A 23 -1.58 -39.51 -6.49
N ALA A 24 -1.94 -38.76 -5.44
CA ALA A 24 -2.00 -37.30 -5.51
C ALA A 24 -0.63 -36.66 -5.79
N LEU A 25 0.44 -37.14 -5.15
CA LEU A 25 1.81 -36.65 -5.40
C LEU A 25 2.31 -36.96 -6.83
N SER A 26 1.83 -38.04 -7.46
CA SER A 26 2.21 -38.41 -8.83
C SER A 26 1.61 -37.49 -9.91
N GLN A 27 0.49 -36.81 -9.62
CA GLN A 27 -0.18 -35.87 -10.54
C GLN A 27 0.30 -34.42 -10.41
N VAL A 28 0.99 -34.08 -9.31
CA VAL A 28 1.34 -32.68 -8.96
C VAL A 28 2.79 -32.32 -9.33
N ASN A 29 3.63 -33.31 -9.66
CA ASN A 29 5.04 -33.10 -9.99
C ASN A 29 5.36 -33.53 -11.44
N SER A 30 5.06 -32.64 -12.40
CA SER A 30 5.51 -32.78 -13.78
C SER A 30 6.96 -32.28 -13.91
N PRO A 31 7.81 -32.90 -14.77
CA PRO A 31 9.11 -32.34 -15.13
C PRO A 31 9.05 -30.94 -15.76
N SER A 32 7.90 -30.54 -16.30
CA SER A 32 7.67 -29.21 -16.87
C SER A 32 7.31 -28.15 -15.83
N ASP A 33 6.99 -28.55 -14.59
CA ASP A 33 6.59 -27.59 -13.57
C ASP A 33 7.77 -26.71 -13.14
N PRO A 34 7.56 -25.40 -12.93
CA PRO A 34 8.61 -24.52 -12.44
C PRO A 34 9.14 -25.00 -11.07
N PRO A 35 10.39 -24.63 -10.71
CA PRO A 35 10.93 -24.92 -9.39
C PRO A 35 10.10 -24.21 -8.31
N ARG A 36 10.19 -24.71 -7.07
CA ARG A 36 9.59 -24.04 -5.91
C ARG A 36 10.14 -22.60 -5.79
N PRO A 37 9.29 -21.62 -5.44
CA PRO A 37 9.73 -20.25 -5.23
C PRO A 37 10.91 -20.17 -4.23
N PRO A 38 12.01 -19.48 -4.54
CA PRO A 38 13.13 -19.36 -3.62
C PRO A 38 12.81 -18.49 -2.40
N SER A 39 13.69 -18.55 -1.39
CA SER A 39 13.69 -17.65 -0.23
C SER A 39 13.84 -16.18 -0.67
N LEU A 40 13.16 -15.24 0.01
CA LEU A 40 13.26 -13.82 -0.36
C LEU A 40 14.67 -13.26 -0.14
N LYS A 41 15.45 -13.87 0.76
CA LYS A 41 16.86 -13.50 1.01
C LYS A 41 17.74 -13.61 -0.24
N THR A 42 17.28 -14.32 -1.27
CA THR A 42 17.97 -14.44 -2.56
C THR A 42 17.82 -13.21 -3.46
N VAL A 43 16.91 -12.28 -3.12
CA VAL A 43 16.60 -11.09 -3.91
C VAL A 43 17.10 -9.83 -3.19
N PRO A 44 18.01 -9.06 -3.78
CA PRO A 44 18.41 -7.78 -3.20
C PRO A 44 17.25 -6.78 -3.25
N VAL A 45 17.17 -5.92 -2.24
CA VAL A 45 16.22 -4.80 -2.23
C VAL A 45 16.54 -3.85 -3.40
N PRO A 46 15.59 -3.55 -4.31
CA PRO A 46 15.80 -2.60 -5.39
C PRO A 46 16.14 -1.20 -4.88
N GLU A 47 17.06 -0.50 -5.55
CA GLU A 47 17.52 0.82 -5.14
C GLU A 47 17.89 1.70 -6.36
N PRO A 48 17.53 2.99 -6.37
CA PRO A 48 17.97 3.90 -7.42
C PRO A 48 19.49 4.03 -7.48
N THR A 49 20.04 3.89 -8.68
CA THR A 49 21.50 3.98 -8.92
C THR A 49 22.08 5.36 -8.59
N ASN A 50 21.26 6.42 -8.67
CA ASN A 50 21.63 7.81 -8.38
C ASN A 50 21.12 8.31 -7.02
N LEU A 51 20.73 7.41 -6.09
CA LEU A 51 20.22 7.81 -4.77
C LEU A 51 21.19 8.71 -3.99
N ALA A 52 22.50 8.46 -4.14
CA ALA A 52 23.57 9.19 -3.46
C ALA A 52 23.67 10.67 -3.86
N ASP A 53 23.07 11.08 -4.98
CA ASP A 53 23.02 12.49 -5.41
C ASP A 53 22.03 13.32 -4.56
N PHE A 54 21.13 12.63 -3.83
CA PHE A 54 20.06 13.22 -3.03
C PHE A 54 20.30 12.99 -1.55
N VAL A 55 20.48 11.73 -1.15
CA VAL A 55 20.59 11.29 0.24
C VAL A 55 22.06 11.32 0.66
N SER A 56 22.39 12.16 1.64
CA SER A 56 23.73 12.28 2.21
C SER A 56 23.96 11.29 3.36
N ASP A 57 22.91 10.98 4.12
CA ASP A 57 22.94 9.99 5.21
C ASP A 57 21.70 9.09 5.15
N ARG A 58 21.93 7.81 4.83
CA ARG A 58 20.88 6.79 4.73
C ARG A 58 20.11 6.61 6.03
N GLN A 59 20.80 6.56 7.17
CA GLN A 59 20.17 6.30 8.47
C GLN A 59 19.35 7.50 8.92
N ALA A 60 19.82 8.72 8.64
CA ALA A 60 19.03 9.92 8.86
C ALA A 60 17.77 9.95 7.96
N ALA A 61 17.87 9.53 6.69
CA ALA A 61 16.72 9.42 5.80
C ALA A 61 15.70 8.37 6.27
N ILE A 62 16.16 7.20 6.77
CA ILE A 62 15.29 6.17 7.36
C ILE A 62 14.58 6.71 8.62
N ARG A 63 15.29 7.45 9.49
CA ARG A 63 14.67 8.09 10.67
C ARG A 63 13.61 9.10 10.27
N LEU A 64 13.90 9.97 9.30
CA LEU A 64 12.94 10.92 8.78
C LEU A 64 11.73 10.20 8.16
N GLY A 65 11.96 9.13 7.41
CA GLY A 65 10.92 8.30 6.81
C GLY A 65 9.98 7.68 7.85
N LYS A 66 10.55 7.00 8.86
CA LYS A 66 9.77 6.41 9.94
C LYS A 66 9.01 7.49 10.72
N ALA A 67 9.61 8.64 10.98
CA ALA A 67 8.91 9.75 11.62
C ALA A 67 7.72 10.23 10.78
N LEU A 68 7.90 10.48 9.48
CA LEU A 68 6.84 10.96 8.58
C LEU A 68 5.72 9.94 8.36
N PHE A 69 6.05 8.65 8.22
CA PHE A 69 5.06 7.59 8.01
C PHE A 69 4.05 7.50 9.17
N TRP A 70 4.53 7.72 10.40
CA TRP A 70 3.73 7.65 11.62
C TRP A 70 3.18 9.02 12.06
N GLU A 71 3.43 10.10 11.32
CA GLU A 71 3.10 11.46 11.73
C GLU A 71 1.63 11.85 11.44
N MET A 72 0.81 11.83 12.50
CA MET A 72 -0.60 12.27 12.47
C MET A 72 -0.77 13.75 12.09
N GLN A 73 0.27 14.58 12.27
CA GLN A 73 0.24 15.98 11.87
C GLN A 73 0.35 16.16 10.34
N VAL A 74 0.65 15.12 9.56
CA VAL A 74 0.69 15.20 8.09
C VAL A 74 -0.74 15.39 7.57
N GLY A 75 -1.71 14.65 8.07
CA GLY A 75 -3.12 14.79 7.69
C GLY A 75 -3.70 16.16 8.03
N SER A 76 -4.65 16.63 7.23
CA SER A 76 -5.29 17.94 7.44
C SER A 76 -6.10 18.00 8.74
N ASP A 77 -6.56 16.86 9.25
CA ASP A 77 -7.31 16.76 10.50
C ASP A 77 -6.43 16.67 11.76
N GLY A 78 -5.10 16.54 11.60
CA GLY A 78 -4.15 16.34 12.69
C GLY A 78 -4.28 14.99 13.39
N VAL A 79 -4.94 14.01 12.75
CA VAL A 79 -5.15 12.64 13.26
C VAL A 79 -4.65 11.59 12.27
N THR A 80 -4.82 11.83 10.97
CA THR A 80 -4.55 10.84 9.92
C THR A 80 -3.08 10.84 9.51
N ALA A 81 -2.41 9.69 9.63
CA ALA A 81 -1.05 9.41 9.15
C ALA A 81 -1.08 8.32 8.06
N CYS A 82 0.04 8.07 7.37
CA CYS A 82 0.16 6.89 6.50
C CYS A 82 -0.11 5.61 7.31
N ALA A 83 0.47 5.54 8.52
CA ALA A 83 0.23 4.47 9.46
C ALA A 83 -1.24 4.30 9.87
N SER A 84 -2.13 5.29 9.73
CA SER A 84 -3.55 5.12 10.12
C SER A 84 -4.28 4.07 9.28
N CYS A 85 -3.85 3.86 8.04
CA CYS A 85 -4.37 2.82 7.15
C CYS A 85 -3.48 1.56 7.16
N HIS A 86 -2.23 1.69 7.60
CA HIS A 86 -1.21 0.62 7.59
C HIS A 86 -0.71 0.25 9.01
N PHE A 87 -1.53 0.42 10.04
CA PHE A 87 -1.10 0.41 11.45
C PHE A 87 -0.71 -0.96 11.98
N SER A 88 -1.16 -2.04 11.33
CA SER A 88 -0.85 -3.42 11.72
C SER A 88 0.55 -3.79 11.23
N SER A 89 1.57 -3.06 11.69
CA SER A 89 2.97 -3.10 11.23
C SER A 89 3.16 -3.08 9.72
N GLY A 90 2.44 -2.20 9.04
CA GLY A 90 2.50 -2.10 7.58
C GLY A 90 1.64 -3.12 6.84
N MET A 91 0.82 -3.93 7.53
CA MET A 91 -0.21 -4.77 6.89
C MET A 91 -1.41 -3.92 6.44
N ALA A 92 -2.35 -4.57 5.75
CA ALA A 92 -3.64 -4.01 5.38
C ALA A 92 -4.46 -3.59 6.63
N ASP A 93 -5.42 -2.69 6.42
CA ASP A 93 -6.34 -2.25 7.45
C ASP A 93 -7.34 -3.35 7.80
N ASN A 94 -7.28 -3.83 9.04
CA ASN A 94 -8.13 -4.91 9.54
C ASN A 94 -9.38 -4.42 10.29
N ARG A 95 -9.70 -3.12 10.24
CA ARG A 95 -10.95 -2.60 10.82
C ARG A 95 -12.15 -3.02 9.98
N SER A 96 -13.33 -3.11 10.60
CA SER A 96 -14.59 -3.41 9.90
C SER A 96 -15.68 -2.35 10.09
N LYS A 97 -15.46 -1.37 10.96
CA LYS A 97 -16.41 -0.30 11.30
C LYS A 97 -16.05 0.98 10.55
N ASN A 98 -17.04 1.60 9.89
CA ASN A 98 -16.87 2.79 9.04
C ASN A 98 -15.85 2.59 7.90
N GLN A 99 -15.78 1.38 7.33
CA GLN A 99 -14.77 1.00 6.33
C GLN A 99 -15.35 0.72 4.93
N LEU A 100 -16.61 1.08 4.65
CA LEU A 100 -17.21 0.85 3.33
C LEU A 100 -17.15 2.10 2.47
N ALA A 101 -16.78 1.94 1.21
CA ALA A 101 -17.04 2.86 0.12
C ALA A 101 -18.01 2.21 -0.86
N PRO A 102 -19.02 2.92 -1.40
CA PRO A 102 -19.84 2.37 -2.47
C PRO A 102 -19.02 2.32 -3.78
N GLY A 103 -19.60 1.87 -4.88
CA GLY A 103 -18.94 1.73 -6.20
C GLY A 103 -18.51 3.04 -6.87
N LEU A 104 -17.68 3.85 -6.20
CA LEU A 104 -17.27 5.20 -6.62
C LEU A 104 -16.41 5.23 -7.90
N LYS A 105 -15.79 4.10 -8.28
CA LYS A 105 -14.99 3.96 -9.50
C LYS A 105 -15.79 3.52 -10.72
N ARG A 106 -17.11 3.32 -10.57
CA ARG A 106 -17.97 2.88 -11.64
C ARG A 106 -17.99 3.88 -12.80
N ILE A 107 -17.97 3.34 -14.02
CA ILE A 107 -18.00 4.06 -15.28
C ILE A 107 -19.12 3.55 -16.19
N THR A 108 -19.46 4.34 -17.21
CA THR A 108 -20.32 3.92 -18.32
C THR A 108 -19.52 3.10 -19.33
N ALA A 109 -20.20 2.44 -20.26
CA ALA A 109 -19.56 1.76 -21.40
C ALA A 109 -18.74 2.69 -22.30
N THR A 110 -18.98 4.01 -22.25
CA THR A 110 -18.17 5.01 -22.99
C THR A 110 -16.95 5.48 -22.20
N GLY A 111 -16.69 4.93 -21.02
CA GLY A 111 -15.62 5.36 -20.11
C GLY A 111 -15.94 6.61 -19.28
N ALA A 112 -17.18 7.12 -19.31
CA ALA A 112 -17.55 8.30 -18.52
C ALA A 112 -17.78 7.92 -17.05
N THR A 113 -17.41 8.80 -16.12
CA THR A 113 -17.63 8.58 -14.67
C THR A 113 -19.11 8.42 -14.36
N ASN A 114 -19.48 7.37 -13.63
CA ASN A 114 -20.85 7.11 -13.19
C ASN A 114 -20.83 6.43 -11.80
N PRO A 115 -20.35 7.12 -10.75
CA PRO A 115 -20.16 6.52 -9.44
C PRO A 115 -21.47 5.96 -8.89
N ASP A 116 -21.39 4.84 -8.16
CA ASP A 116 -22.45 4.40 -7.27
C ASP A 116 -22.25 5.03 -5.90
N THR A 117 -23.27 5.71 -5.38
CA THR A 117 -23.25 6.34 -4.06
C THR A 117 -24.19 5.63 -3.08
N THR A 118 -24.69 4.44 -3.45
CA THR A 118 -25.63 3.66 -2.63
C THR A 118 -24.89 2.54 -1.92
N PHE A 119 -24.88 2.57 -0.58
CA PHE A 119 -24.31 1.51 0.24
C PHE A 119 -25.22 0.28 0.26
N HIS A 120 -24.66 -0.91 0.07
CA HIS A 120 -25.41 -2.15 0.11
C HIS A 120 -25.90 -2.48 1.54
N ARG A 121 -27.04 -3.18 1.62
CA ARG A 121 -27.70 -3.60 2.88
C ARG A 121 -27.99 -2.47 3.88
N ASN A 122 -27.97 -1.22 3.45
CA ASN A 122 -28.10 -0.04 4.30
C ASN A 122 -27.06 0.00 5.45
N LEU A 123 -25.88 -0.62 5.28
CA LEU A 123 -24.79 -0.49 6.26
C LEU A 123 -24.40 0.99 6.41
N GLY A 124 -24.46 1.73 5.31
CA GLY A 124 -24.16 3.17 5.28
C GLY A 124 -22.70 3.46 5.65
N PRO A 125 -22.33 4.75 5.71
CA PRO A 125 -20.94 5.16 5.96
C PRO A 125 -20.47 4.96 7.41
N VAL A 126 -21.37 4.55 8.31
CA VAL A 126 -21.07 4.26 9.73
C VAL A 126 -21.31 2.80 10.13
N GLY A 127 -21.56 1.95 9.13
CA GLY A 127 -21.84 0.54 9.33
C GLY A 127 -20.64 -0.25 9.84
N GLN A 128 -20.92 -1.42 10.39
CA GLN A 128 -19.91 -2.41 10.73
C GLN A 128 -20.12 -3.65 9.88
N VAL A 129 -19.10 -4.01 9.11
CA VAL A 129 -19.09 -5.24 8.31
C VAL A 129 -18.88 -6.44 9.22
N THR A 130 -19.64 -7.49 8.95
CA THR A 130 -19.62 -8.76 9.67
C THR A 130 -19.33 -9.93 8.72
N GLY A 131 -19.06 -11.11 9.27
CA GLY A 131 -18.81 -12.31 8.47
C GLY A 131 -19.95 -12.72 7.53
N SER A 132 -21.19 -12.30 7.80
CA SER A 132 -22.37 -12.57 6.94
C SER A 132 -22.52 -11.63 5.75
N ASP A 133 -21.69 -10.58 5.68
CA ASP A 133 -21.69 -9.64 4.56
C ASP A 133 -20.82 -10.10 3.39
N PHE A 134 -20.03 -11.15 3.59
CA PHE A 134 -19.15 -11.75 2.59
C PHE A 134 -19.78 -12.95 1.87
N PRO A 135 -19.38 -13.23 0.61
CA PRO A 135 -18.60 -12.34 -0.24
C PRO A 135 -19.43 -11.11 -0.68
N PHE A 136 -18.75 -10.01 -1.03
CA PHE A 136 -19.45 -8.82 -1.50
C PHE A 136 -20.10 -9.05 -2.86
N PHE A 137 -19.33 -9.44 -3.86
CA PHE A 137 -19.86 -9.78 -5.17
C PHE A 137 -20.55 -11.17 -5.13
N PRO A 138 -21.67 -11.39 -5.87
CA PRO A 138 -22.38 -10.44 -6.74
C PRO A 138 -23.39 -9.55 -6.02
N ALA A 139 -23.56 -9.70 -4.71
CA ALA A 139 -24.58 -8.96 -3.96
C ALA A 139 -24.30 -7.44 -3.90
N SER A 140 -23.03 -7.03 -3.94
CA SER A 140 -22.56 -5.67 -3.77
C SER A 140 -21.33 -5.37 -4.62
N ASN A 141 -21.23 -4.12 -5.07
CA ASN A 141 -20.02 -3.51 -5.63
C ASN A 141 -19.32 -2.57 -4.61
N ASP A 142 -19.75 -2.58 -3.34
CA ASP A 142 -19.07 -1.86 -2.27
C ASP A 142 -17.62 -2.36 -2.14
N VAL A 143 -16.78 -1.50 -1.58
CA VAL A 143 -15.38 -1.75 -1.30
C VAL A 143 -15.14 -1.59 0.20
N LEU A 144 -14.48 -2.58 0.79
CA LEU A 144 -14.02 -2.54 2.18
C LEU A 144 -12.57 -2.04 2.21
N SER A 145 -12.35 -0.85 2.75
CA SER A 145 -11.05 -0.18 2.79
C SER A 145 -10.93 0.78 3.98
N SER A 146 -9.82 1.52 4.04
CA SER A 146 -9.51 2.46 5.10
C SER A 146 -10.30 3.75 5.01
N GLN A 147 -10.79 4.19 6.16
CA GLN A 147 -11.30 5.55 6.36
C GLN A 147 -10.19 6.61 6.35
N GLY A 148 -10.35 7.61 5.50
CA GLY A 148 -9.53 8.82 5.45
C GLY A 148 -10.15 9.96 6.26
N VAL A 149 -10.11 11.17 5.71
CA VAL A 149 -10.62 12.40 6.35
C VAL A 149 -12.10 12.67 6.00
N ARG A 150 -12.69 13.66 6.69
CA ARG A 150 -14.03 14.18 6.34
C ARG A 150 -13.92 15.17 5.19
N ASN A 151 -14.93 15.19 4.31
CA ASN A 151 -14.97 16.15 3.19
C ASN A 151 -14.87 17.60 3.68
N SER A 152 -13.85 18.30 3.19
CA SER A 152 -13.58 19.70 3.53
C SER A 152 -12.67 20.36 2.51
N VAL A 153 -12.65 21.69 2.51
CA VAL A 153 -11.80 22.52 1.65
C VAL A 153 -10.67 23.13 2.46
N PHE A 154 -9.46 23.08 1.93
CA PHE A 154 -8.29 23.67 2.54
C PHE A 154 -8.35 25.21 2.51
N LEU A 155 -8.16 25.86 3.66
CA LEU A 155 -8.09 27.32 3.79
C LEU A 155 -6.68 27.83 4.16
N GLY A 156 -5.77 26.91 4.50
CA GLY A 156 -4.41 27.24 4.89
C GLY A 156 -3.93 26.46 6.10
N ILE A 157 -2.66 26.68 6.46
CA ILE A 157 -2.00 25.98 7.56
C ILE A 157 -2.54 26.50 8.90
N GLY A 158 -2.82 25.59 9.83
CA GLY A 158 -3.22 25.93 11.19
C GLY A 158 -2.04 26.18 12.12
N ASN A 159 -2.32 26.76 13.29
CA ASN A 159 -1.29 27.04 14.31
C ASN A 159 -0.85 25.78 15.08
N GLY A 160 -1.62 24.69 14.98
CA GLY A 160 -1.36 23.42 15.67
C GLY A 160 -1.26 22.23 14.70
N PRO A 161 -1.66 21.03 15.14
CA PRO A 161 -1.50 19.80 14.36
C PRO A 161 -2.43 19.71 13.15
N ALA A 162 -3.61 20.34 13.20
CA ALA A 162 -4.59 20.36 12.12
C ALA A 162 -4.45 21.60 11.23
N ASP A 163 -4.90 21.49 9.99
CA ASP A 163 -5.01 22.60 9.05
C ASP A 163 -6.29 23.42 9.30
N ARG A 164 -6.37 24.61 8.72
CA ARG A 164 -7.63 25.37 8.66
C ARG A 164 -8.43 24.89 7.48
N THR A 165 -9.64 24.41 7.74
CA THR A 165 -10.52 23.84 6.70
C THR A 165 -11.94 24.38 6.81
N ARG A 166 -12.68 24.41 5.70
CA ARG A 166 -14.12 24.63 5.67
C ARG A 166 -14.83 23.31 5.36
N GLN A 167 -15.72 22.86 6.23
CA GLN A 167 -16.54 21.68 5.96
C GLN A 167 -17.56 21.99 4.86
N GLU A 168 -17.78 21.04 3.96
CA GLU A 168 -18.82 21.09 2.93
C GLU A 168 -19.57 19.76 2.94
N PRO A 169 -20.89 19.73 2.66
CA PRO A 169 -21.62 18.50 2.42
C PRO A 169 -20.82 17.49 1.58
N ASP A 170 -20.60 16.28 2.11
CA ASP A 170 -19.98 15.22 1.32
C ASP A 170 -20.88 14.85 0.12
N PRO A 171 -20.34 14.86 -1.12
CA PRO A 171 -21.13 14.63 -2.33
C PRO A 171 -21.43 13.14 -2.59
N ASP A 172 -20.69 12.22 -1.97
CA ASP A 172 -20.70 10.79 -2.30
C ASP A 172 -21.48 9.96 -1.29
N GLY A 173 -22.19 10.61 -0.36
CA GLY A 173 -23.05 9.95 0.61
C GLY A 173 -22.36 9.59 1.93
N PHE A 174 -21.12 10.03 2.17
CA PHE A 174 -20.44 9.87 3.47
C PHE A 174 -21.00 10.83 4.53
N ARG A 175 -22.28 10.68 4.86
CA ARG A 175 -23.01 11.55 5.81
C ARG A 175 -24.06 10.77 6.60
N VAL A 176 -24.32 11.22 7.83
CA VAL A 176 -25.48 10.85 8.63
C VAL A 176 -26.27 12.13 8.94
N GLY A 177 -27.44 12.26 8.34
CA GLY A 177 -28.20 13.52 8.37
C GLY A 177 -27.39 14.66 7.74
N SER A 178 -27.20 15.75 8.48
CA SER A 178 -26.38 16.89 8.03
C SER A 178 -24.89 16.74 8.30
N THR A 179 -24.46 15.70 9.02
CA THR A 179 -23.07 15.57 9.48
C THR A 179 -22.26 14.66 8.57
N ASN A 180 -21.09 15.13 8.13
CA ASN A 180 -20.15 14.31 7.38
C ASN A 180 -19.51 13.23 8.25
N THR A 181 -19.41 12.04 7.70
CA THR A 181 -18.55 10.97 8.21
C THR A 181 -17.19 11.05 7.53
N ARG A 182 -16.26 10.18 7.93
CA ARG A 182 -15.02 10.02 7.19
C ARG A 182 -15.31 9.34 5.86
N ARG A 183 -14.59 9.75 4.81
CA ARG A 183 -14.63 9.09 3.50
C ARG A 183 -13.78 7.82 3.56
N VAL A 184 -14.08 6.87 2.70
CA VAL A 184 -13.38 5.59 2.62
C VAL A 184 -12.80 5.44 1.22
N GLU A 185 -11.59 4.91 1.15
CA GLU A 185 -10.92 4.66 -0.12
C GLU A 185 -11.71 3.71 -1.03
N PRO A 186 -11.81 3.99 -2.33
CA PRO A 186 -12.56 3.17 -3.28
C PRO A 186 -11.79 1.92 -3.72
N ARG A 187 -10.67 1.59 -3.08
CA ARG A 187 -9.96 0.31 -3.18
C ARG A 187 -9.40 -0.06 -1.82
N ASN A 188 -9.40 -1.35 -1.50
CA ASN A 188 -8.83 -1.91 -0.29
C ASN A 188 -7.36 -1.52 -0.11
N THR A 189 -6.96 -1.22 1.13
CA THR A 189 -5.59 -0.85 1.49
C THR A 189 -4.64 -2.05 1.46
N PRO A 190 -3.63 -2.10 0.56
CA PRO A 190 -2.66 -3.19 0.53
C PRO A 190 -1.61 -3.07 1.66
N THR A 191 -0.82 -4.12 1.87
CA THR A 191 0.37 -4.03 2.73
C THR A 191 1.50 -3.21 2.11
N VAL A 192 2.27 -2.50 2.96
CA VAL A 192 3.54 -1.84 2.61
C VAL A 192 4.77 -2.71 2.85
N VAL A 193 4.62 -3.84 3.57
CA VAL A 193 5.72 -4.79 3.78
C VAL A 193 6.04 -5.48 2.47
N ASN A 194 7.34 -5.59 2.15
CA ASN A 194 7.85 -6.05 0.86
C ASN A 194 7.40 -5.20 -0.34
N ALA A 195 6.75 -4.04 -0.14
CA ALA A 195 6.30 -3.21 -1.26
C ALA A 195 7.48 -2.65 -2.09
N VAL A 196 8.67 -2.56 -1.51
CA VAL A 196 9.92 -2.16 -2.20
C VAL A 196 10.25 -3.02 -3.42
N PHE A 197 9.75 -4.25 -3.48
CA PHE A 197 9.98 -5.12 -4.63
C PHE A 197 9.03 -4.83 -5.80
N ASN A 198 7.93 -4.09 -5.61
CA ASN A 198 6.99 -3.77 -6.68
C ASN A 198 7.60 -2.77 -7.68
N HIS A 199 7.45 -3.04 -8.98
CA HIS A 199 7.88 -2.11 -10.02
C HIS A 199 7.02 -0.84 -10.06
N ARG A 200 5.70 -0.96 -9.84
CA ARG A 200 4.77 0.18 -9.71
C ARG A 200 3.89 -0.03 -8.50
N GLN A 201 3.50 1.06 -7.83
CA GLN A 201 2.64 0.99 -6.65
C GLN A 201 1.19 1.35 -6.98
N PHE A 202 0.33 1.16 -5.97
CA PHE A 202 -1.12 1.09 -6.06
C PHE A 202 -1.63 -0.11 -6.88
N TRP A 203 -2.91 -0.41 -6.68
CA TRP A 203 -3.61 -1.48 -7.37
C TRP A 203 -3.68 -1.30 -8.91
N ASP A 204 -3.70 -0.07 -9.39
CA ASP A 204 -3.74 0.31 -10.82
C ASP A 204 -2.37 0.68 -11.40
N GLY A 205 -1.30 0.61 -10.59
CA GLY A 205 0.04 0.97 -11.05
C GLY A 205 0.24 2.46 -11.34
N ARG A 206 -0.63 3.36 -10.83
CA ARG A 206 -0.54 4.80 -11.13
C ARG A 206 0.66 5.50 -10.52
N ALA A 207 1.32 4.90 -9.53
CA ALA A 207 2.60 5.37 -9.01
C ALA A 207 3.73 4.72 -9.79
N ASP A 208 4.41 5.53 -10.60
CA ASP A 208 5.38 5.09 -11.59
C ASP A 208 6.68 4.58 -10.95
N ASN A 209 7.41 3.69 -11.63
CA ASN A 209 8.72 3.21 -11.17
C ASN A 209 9.73 4.34 -11.05
N VAL A 210 9.56 5.38 -11.86
CA VAL A 210 10.40 6.56 -11.87
C VAL A 210 9.79 7.62 -10.96
N PHE A 211 10.51 8.04 -9.92
CA PHE A 211 10.12 9.20 -9.14
C PHE A 211 10.69 10.49 -9.72
N ASN A 212 9.82 11.47 -9.94
CA ASN A 212 10.17 12.76 -10.55
C ASN A 212 10.41 13.89 -9.53
N GLY A 213 10.37 13.58 -8.22
CA GLY A 213 10.56 14.54 -7.14
C GLY A 213 9.33 15.37 -6.76
N VAL A 214 8.23 15.27 -7.51
CA VAL A 214 7.04 16.14 -7.37
C VAL A 214 5.76 15.35 -7.11
N ASN A 215 5.47 14.35 -7.94
CA ASN A 215 4.21 13.60 -7.92
C ASN A 215 4.43 12.12 -8.31
N GLU A 216 3.34 11.36 -8.35
CA GLU A 216 3.31 9.92 -8.61
C GLU A 216 3.49 9.52 -10.08
N MET A 217 3.45 10.48 -11.02
CA MET A 217 3.31 10.20 -12.44
C MET A 217 4.62 9.78 -13.13
N GLY A 218 5.76 10.03 -12.49
CA GLY A 218 7.08 9.76 -13.07
C GLY A 218 7.30 10.52 -14.38
N ASP A 219 7.80 9.82 -15.40
CA ASP A 219 8.10 10.37 -16.73
C ASP A 219 6.83 10.82 -17.50
N ARG A 220 5.62 10.48 -17.02
CA ARG A 220 4.35 10.93 -17.61
C ARG A 220 4.03 12.41 -17.34
N ASP A 221 4.65 13.01 -16.33
CA ASP A 221 4.58 14.46 -16.13
C ASP A 221 5.88 15.12 -16.61
N PRO A 222 5.92 15.62 -17.86
CA PRO A 222 7.11 16.27 -18.40
C PRO A 222 7.39 17.64 -17.77
N ASN A 223 6.49 18.17 -16.94
CA ASN A 223 6.59 19.48 -16.30
C ASN A 223 7.03 19.40 -14.83
N ALA A 224 7.15 18.20 -14.26
CA ALA A 224 7.66 18.02 -12.90
C ALA A 224 9.08 18.58 -12.77
N ARG A 225 9.23 19.62 -11.94
CA ARG A 225 10.51 20.27 -11.65
C ARG A 225 10.64 20.53 -10.15
N VAL A 226 11.85 20.31 -9.66
CA VAL A 226 12.33 20.78 -8.36
C VAL A 226 13.43 21.82 -8.59
N PHE A 227 13.90 22.50 -7.55
CA PHE A 227 15.05 23.40 -7.66
C PHE A 227 16.31 22.79 -7.06
N HIS A 228 17.45 23.02 -7.69
CA HIS A 228 18.77 22.59 -7.22
C HIS A 228 19.70 23.81 -7.17
N ALA A 229 20.54 23.89 -6.14
CA ALA A 229 21.34 25.08 -5.85
C ALA A 229 22.79 24.72 -5.49
N ASP A 230 23.61 24.38 -6.49
CA ASP A 230 25.07 24.25 -6.33
C ASP A 230 25.69 25.53 -5.74
N ASN A 231 25.30 26.67 -6.32
CA ASN A 231 25.44 27.97 -5.72
C ASN A 231 24.13 28.32 -4.99
N PRO A 232 24.11 28.44 -3.64
CA PRO A 232 22.91 28.77 -2.89
C PRO A 232 22.20 30.03 -3.39
N ALA A 233 22.93 31.03 -3.90
CA ALA A 233 22.36 32.28 -4.39
C ALA A 233 21.70 32.19 -5.79
N SER A 234 21.82 31.05 -6.48
CA SER A 234 21.29 30.85 -7.83
C SER A 234 20.64 29.47 -8.02
N PRO A 235 19.50 29.18 -7.34
CA PRO A 235 18.75 27.96 -7.59
C PRO A 235 18.29 27.85 -9.05
N VAL A 236 18.40 26.66 -9.62
CA VAL A 236 17.96 26.35 -10.99
C VAL A 236 16.90 25.26 -10.98
N ALA A 237 15.89 25.38 -11.83
CA ALA A 237 14.87 24.35 -11.97
C ALA A 237 15.46 23.15 -12.74
N VAL A 238 15.30 21.94 -12.19
CA VAL A 238 15.82 20.70 -12.76
C VAL A 238 14.76 19.61 -12.80
N GLN A 239 14.90 18.69 -13.75
CA GLN A 239 14.16 17.42 -13.71
C GLN A 239 14.89 16.46 -12.79
N VAL A 240 14.12 15.74 -11.99
CA VAL A 240 14.61 14.62 -11.20
C VAL A 240 14.06 13.34 -11.81
N ARG A 241 14.88 12.31 -11.82
CA ARG A 241 14.53 10.99 -12.33
C ARG A 241 15.24 9.94 -11.48
N LEU A 242 14.53 9.30 -10.56
CA LEU A 242 15.04 8.13 -9.81
C LEU A 242 14.26 6.90 -10.27
N GLU A 243 14.93 5.98 -10.95
CA GLU A 243 14.35 4.67 -11.30
C GLU A 243 14.40 3.73 -10.08
N ASP A 244 13.49 2.75 -10.00
CA ASP A 244 13.29 1.90 -8.81
C ASP A 244 12.86 2.71 -7.57
N SER A 245 12.09 3.77 -7.79
CA SER A 245 11.55 4.66 -6.77
C SER A 245 10.03 4.74 -6.77
N SER A 246 9.37 3.62 -7.10
CA SER A 246 7.91 3.54 -7.08
C SER A 246 7.28 3.85 -5.72
N LEU A 247 7.99 3.55 -4.62
CA LEU A 247 7.58 3.92 -3.26
C LEU A 247 7.61 5.45 -3.07
N ALA A 248 8.64 6.15 -3.53
CA ALA A 248 8.67 7.61 -3.44
C ALA A 248 7.58 8.27 -4.31
N SER A 249 7.32 7.73 -5.51
CA SER A 249 6.18 8.13 -6.35
C SER A 249 4.85 7.93 -5.61
N GLN A 250 4.67 6.82 -4.91
CA GLN A 250 3.45 6.53 -4.16
C GLN A 250 3.28 7.46 -2.96
N ALA A 251 4.34 7.68 -2.20
CA ALA A 251 4.30 8.36 -0.91
C ALA A 251 3.77 9.80 -0.98
N VAL A 252 3.90 10.47 -2.13
CA VAL A 252 3.46 11.86 -2.31
C VAL A 252 1.99 12.02 -2.69
N GLY A 253 1.28 10.94 -3.03
CA GLY A 253 -0.14 10.96 -3.40
C GLY A 253 -1.10 11.08 -2.20
N PRO A 254 -1.09 10.13 -1.25
CA PRO A 254 -2.02 10.10 -0.12
C PRO A 254 -2.07 11.40 0.71
N PRO A 255 -0.95 12.09 1.03
CA PRO A 255 -0.96 13.29 1.85
C PRO A 255 -1.75 14.48 1.28
N VAL A 256 -2.08 14.45 -0.02
CA VAL A 256 -2.85 15.48 -0.73
C VAL A 256 -4.20 14.97 -1.26
N SER A 257 -4.51 13.69 -1.06
CA SER A 257 -5.78 13.09 -1.50
C SER A 257 -6.94 13.51 -0.59
N PRO A 258 -8.07 14.00 -1.14
CA PRO A 258 -9.27 14.34 -0.38
C PRO A 258 -10.10 13.14 0.08
N ASP A 259 -9.76 11.95 -0.40
CA ASP A 259 -10.34 10.67 0.03
C ASP A 259 -9.53 10.09 1.21
N GLU A 260 -8.22 10.39 1.27
CA GLU A 260 -7.27 9.82 2.24
C GLU A 260 -6.94 10.77 3.39
N MET A 261 -5.98 11.70 3.20
CA MET A 261 -5.34 12.42 4.31
C MET A 261 -5.63 13.92 4.33
N SER A 262 -6.26 14.48 3.29
CA SER A 262 -6.21 15.92 3.05
C SER A 262 -7.56 16.60 2.88
N ALA A 263 -7.65 17.86 3.27
CA ALA A 263 -8.69 18.72 2.74
C ALA A 263 -8.45 19.00 1.24
N ARG A 264 -9.52 19.15 0.46
CA ARG A 264 -9.46 19.41 -0.98
C ARG A 264 -8.69 20.69 -1.27
N GLY A 265 -7.72 20.62 -2.20
CA GLY A 265 -6.94 21.77 -2.69
C GLY A 265 -5.61 22.01 -1.96
N ARG A 266 -5.27 21.22 -0.95
CA ARG A 266 -3.95 21.26 -0.31
C ARG A 266 -2.90 20.57 -1.18
N THR A 267 -1.67 21.07 -1.16
CA THR A 267 -0.55 20.54 -1.95
C THR A 267 0.62 20.05 -1.07
N MET A 268 1.55 19.27 -1.63
CA MET A 268 2.79 18.89 -0.93
C MET A 268 3.62 20.10 -0.50
N ARG A 269 3.54 21.23 -1.22
CA ARG A 269 4.22 22.47 -0.85
C ARG A 269 3.60 23.12 0.40
N ASP A 270 2.28 22.98 0.59
CA ASP A 270 1.61 23.43 1.81
C ASP A 270 2.03 22.58 3.02
N ILE A 271 2.21 21.27 2.81
CA ILE A 271 2.80 20.38 3.83
C ILE A 271 4.23 20.84 4.14
N GLY A 272 5.02 21.13 3.11
CA GLY A 272 6.37 21.69 3.28
C GLY A 272 6.38 22.96 4.12
N LYS A 273 5.48 23.91 3.85
CA LYS A 273 5.32 25.11 4.68
C LYS A 273 4.90 24.81 6.12
N LYS A 274 4.08 23.80 6.34
CA LYS A 274 3.63 23.39 7.67
C LYS A 274 4.75 22.76 8.49
N PHE A 275 5.59 21.95 7.85
CA PHE A 275 6.61 21.11 8.49
C PHE A 275 7.98 21.78 8.55
N ALA A 276 8.35 22.51 7.50
CA ALA A 276 9.56 23.31 7.41
C ALA A 276 9.21 24.80 7.48
N ARG A 277 8.58 25.23 8.58
CA ARG A 277 8.23 26.64 8.77
C ARG A 277 9.50 27.48 8.71
N TRP A 278 9.42 28.57 7.97
CA TRP A 278 10.55 29.45 7.73
C TRP A 278 10.05 30.89 7.67
N VAL A 279 10.84 31.79 8.22
CA VAL A 279 10.65 33.24 8.15
C VAL A 279 12.02 33.88 7.85
N PRO A 280 12.05 35.11 7.30
CA PRO A 280 13.30 35.84 7.12
C PRO A 280 14.06 36.01 8.46
N ALA A 281 15.39 36.08 8.38
CA ALA A 281 16.28 36.11 9.54
C ALA A 281 15.85 37.18 10.58
N GLY A 282 15.70 36.75 11.85
CA GLY A 282 15.41 37.63 12.99
C GLY A 282 14.01 37.49 13.59
N GLN A 283 13.10 36.70 13.01
CA GLN A 283 11.80 36.40 13.62
C GLN A 283 11.74 34.98 14.23
N PRO A 284 11.09 34.80 15.39
CA PRO A 284 10.94 33.47 15.97
C PRO A 284 10.02 32.59 15.12
N VAL A 285 10.45 31.34 14.87
CA VAL A 285 9.64 30.31 14.20
C VAL A 285 9.31 29.21 15.20
N THR A 286 8.04 28.90 15.35
CA THR A 286 7.60 27.71 16.10
C THR A 286 7.35 26.57 15.12
N ASN A 287 8.31 25.66 15.02
CA ASN A 287 8.17 24.43 14.23
C ASN A 287 7.27 23.41 14.94
N LEU A 288 6.63 22.55 14.15
CA LEU A 288 6.01 21.35 14.69
C LEU A 288 7.11 20.42 15.17
N ARG A 289 6.98 19.93 16.41
CA ARG A 289 7.85 18.87 16.90
C ARG A 289 7.49 17.57 16.19
N PRO A 290 8.48 16.82 15.66
CA PRO A 290 8.22 15.52 15.07
C PRO A 290 7.57 14.56 16.08
N LEU A 291 6.51 13.88 15.65
CA LEU A 291 5.69 12.94 16.43
C LEU A 291 5.13 13.52 17.73
N ALA A 292 4.81 14.83 17.76
CA ALA A 292 4.36 15.53 18.98
C ALA A 292 3.10 14.94 19.63
N LEU A 293 2.32 14.15 18.89
CA LEU A 293 1.07 13.54 19.35
C LEU A 293 1.25 12.09 19.82
N GLN A 294 2.42 11.49 19.58
CA GLN A 294 2.71 10.07 19.72
C GLN A 294 3.82 9.83 20.75
N LEU A 295 3.72 8.72 21.49
CA LEU A 295 4.85 8.15 22.20
C LEU A 295 5.74 7.36 21.24
N VAL A 296 7.05 7.36 21.51
CA VAL A 296 8.03 6.53 20.80
C VAL A 296 8.73 5.67 21.83
N HIS A 297 8.73 4.35 21.65
CA HIS A 297 9.38 3.46 22.60
C HIS A 297 10.90 3.76 22.67
N PRO A 298 11.54 3.76 23.85
CA PRO A 298 12.98 4.05 23.95
C PRO A 298 13.84 2.99 23.23
N GLU A 299 13.29 1.77 23.09
CA GLU A 299 13.90 0.67 22.32
C GLU A 299 13.32 0.54 20.89
N ASP A 300 12.68 1.58 20.34
CA ASP A 300 12.36 1.59 18.91
C ASP A 300 13.67 1.48 18.09
N SER A 301 13.69 0.60 17.10
CA SER A 301 14.91 0.20 16.36
C SER A 301 15.54 1.33 15.55
N VAL A 302 14.78 2.37 15.22
CA VAL A 302 15.20 3.48 14.36
C VAL A 302 15.15 4.81 15.12
N LEU A 303 14.04 5.06 15.83
CA LEU A 303 13.73 6.33 16.50
C LEU A 303 14.06 6.31 17.99
N GLY A 304 14.41 5.16 18.59
CA GLY A 304 14.79 5.04 20.00
C GLY A 304 15.81 6.10 20.45
N PRO A 305 16.92 6.32 19.72
CA PRO A 305 17.91 7.37 20.05
C PRO A 305 17.37 8.80 20.07
N LEU A 306 16.25 9.07 19.39
CA LEU A 306 15.58 10.37 19.35
C LEU A 306 14.34 10.41 20.26
N SER A 307 13.98 9.32 20.93
CA SER A 307 12.78 9.27 21.76
C SER A 307 12.86 10.25 22.93
N ARG A 308 11.73 10.86 23.28
CA ARG A 308 11.56 11.66 24.50
C ARG A 308 10.86 10.88 25.60
N TRP A 309 10.78 9.56 25.51
CA TRP A 309 10.07 8.73 26.48
C TRP A 309 10.41 9.12 27.93
N PRO A 310 9.40 9.28 28.82
CA PRO A 310 7.97 9.03 28.63
C PRO A 310 7.17 10.21 28.05
N GLN A 311 7.82 11.28 27.58
CA GLN A 311 7.13 12.37 26.88
C GLN A 311 6.94 12.04 25.39
N LYS A 312 5.91 12.67 24.78
CA LYS A 312 5.60 12.54 23.36
C LYS A 312 6.62 13.25 22.46
N GLY A 313 6.75 12.73 21.24
CA GLY A 313 7.58 13.27 20.17
C GLY A 313 9.07 12.98 20.30
N LEU A 314 9.80 13.47 19.31
CA LEU A 314 11.25 13.28 19.19
C LEU A 314 12.03 14.45 19.79
N ASN A 315 13.26 14.17 20.21
CA ASN A 315 14.27 15.13 20.65
C ASN A 315 14.96 15.78 19.44
N ALA A 316 14.14 16.30 18.52
CA ALA A 316 14.55 17.14 17.40
C ALA A 316 13.82 18.49 17.51
N THR A 317 14.45 19.54 17.02
CA THR A 317 13.91 20.91 17.03
C THR A 317 12.80 21.11 15.99
N GLY A 318 12.76 20.27 14.95
CA GLY A 318 11.75 20.29 13.89
C GLY A 318 12.12 19.37 12.73
N TYR A 319 11.25 19.30 11.72
CA TYR A 319 11.55 18.57 10.48
C TYR A 319 12.69 19.16 9.64
N PRO A 320 12.97 20.49 9.64
CA PRO A 320 14.16 21.01 8.96
C PRO A 320 15.46 20.35 9.41
N GLU A 321 15.63 20.11 10.72
CA GLU A 321 16.82 19.42 11.26
C GLU A 321 16.94 18.00 10.71
N LEU A 322 15.83 17.24 10.69
CA LEU A 322 15.81 15.88 10.16
C LEU A 322 16.08 15.83 8.64
N ILE A 323 15.57 16.80 7.88
CA ILE A 323 15.83 16.93 6.44
C ILE A 323 17.30 17.27 6.18
N GLN A 324 17.86 18.23 6.92
CA GLN A 324 19.26 18.64 6.80
C GLN A 324 20.23 17.51 7.13
N ALA A 325 19.88 16.66 8.10
CA ALA A 325 20.66 15.48 8.43
C ALA A 325 20.64 14.42 7.31
N ALA A 326 19.55 14.32 6.55
CA ALA A 326 19.34 13.25 5.57
C ALA A 326 19.77 13.58 4.13
N PHE A 327 19.69 14.85 3.72
CA PHE A 327 19.82 15.24 2.31
C PHE A 327 20.94 16.27 2.06
N HIS A 328 21.55 16.20 0.88
CA HIS A 328 22.58 17.16 0.46
C HIS A 328 22.06 18.59 0.42
N ARG A 329 22.92 19.55 0.84
CA ARG A 329 22.52 20.96 1.01
C ARG A 329 21.91 21.60 -0.24
N GLN A 330 22.41 21.22 -1.42
CA GLN A 330 21.99 21.75 -2.73
C GLN A 330 20.49 21.59 -3.00
N TRP A 331 19.79 20.74 -2.25
CA TRP A 331 18.35 20.53 -2.38
C TRP A 331 17.50 21.38 -1.43
N TRP A 332 18.06 21.98 -0.38
CA TRP A 332 17.28 22.70 0.64
C TRP A 332 17.85 24.05 1.07
N ASP A 333 19.12 24.34 0.79
CA ASP A 333 19.83 25.55 1.22
C ASP A 333 19.86 26.62 0.13
N SER A 334 19.09 27.69 0.32
CA SER A 334 19.18 28.90 -0.48
C SER A 334 18.67 30.11 0.29
N PRO A 335 19.34 31.28 0.21
CA PRO A 335 18.78 32.54 0.67
C PRO A 335 17.70 33.10 -0.27
N LYS A 336 17.53 32.55 -1.48
CA LYS A 336 16.47 32.94 -2.41
C LYS A 336 15.16 32.22 -2.08
N LEU A 337 14.06 32.78 -2.54
CA LEU A 337 12.74 32.16 -2.48
C LEU A 337 12.27 31.74 -3.86
N ILE A 338 11.33 30.79 -3.88
CA ILE A 338 10.61 30.37 -5.08
C ILE A 338 9.18 30.86 -4.95
N ARG A 339 8.79 31.79 -5.81
CA ARG A 339 7.42 32.30 -5.91
C ARG A 339 6.67 31.57 -7.02
N VAL A 340 5.51 31.01 -6.68
CA VAL A 340 4.63 30.35 -7.65
C VAL A 340 3.59 31.34 -8.14
N GLY A 341 3.64 31.71 -9.43
CA GLY A 341 2.65 32.57 -10.05
C GLY A 341 1.25 31.94 -10.10
N THR A 342 0.23 32.73 -10.40
CA THR A 342 -1.17 32.26 -10.52
C THR A 342 -1.35 31.20 -11.63
N ASN A 343 -0.47 31.21 -12.63
CA ASN A 343 -0.40 30.20 -13.69
C ASN A 343 0.42 28.95 -13.30
N GLY A 344 0.86 28.84 -12.04
CA GLY A 344 1.69 27.74 -11.54
C GLY A 344 3.19 27.84 -11.87
N THR A 345 3.62 28.87 -12.63
CA THR A 345 5.03 29.02 -13.02
C THR A 345 5.87 29.45 -11.81
N PRO A 346 6.93 28.70 -11.45
CA PRO A 346 7.84 29.11 -10.39
C PRO A 346 8.86 30.15 -10.87
N THR A 347 9.18 31.11 -10.02
CA THR A 347 10.22 32.13 -10.26
C THR A 347 11.11 32.28 -9.03
N VAL A 348 12.41 32.43 -9.25
CA VAL A 348 13.37 32.69 -8.16
C VAL A 348 13.39 34.17 -7.86
N ILE A 349 13.19 34.53 -6.59
CA ILE A 349 13.16 35.92 -6.12
C ILE A 349 14.07 36.12 -4.92
N ASP A 350 14.49 37.36 -4.70
CA ASP A 350 15.06 37.78 -3.42
C ASP A 350 13.98 37.82 -2.33
N PRO A 351 14.33 37.49 -1.07
CA PRO A 351 13.40 37.67 0.05
C PRO A 351 12.87 39.11 0.08
N PRO A 352 11.55 39.31 0.08
CA PRO A 352 10.99 40.65 0.06
C PRO A 352 11.24 41.38 1.38
N THR A 353 11.24 42.72 1.33
CA THR A 353 11.24 43.57 2.53
C THR A 353 9.85 43.65 3.18
N THR A 354 8.83 43.11 2.52
CA THR A 354 7.44 42.98 3.01
C THR A 354 7.21 41.58 3.60
N PRO A 355 6.09 41.35 4.31
CA PRO A 355 5.71 40.00 4.72
C PRO A 355 5.65 39.03 3.53
N LEU A 356 6.03 37.77 3.76
CA LEU A 356 5.99 36.71 2.75
C LEU A 356 4.59 36.49 2.22
N GLU A 357 4.47 36.26 0.91
CA GLU A 357 3.20 35.88 0.29
C GLU A 357 2.91 34.38 0.50
N ALA A 358 1.63 34.00 0.41
CA ALA A 358 1.20 32.60 0.58
C ALA A 358 1.75 31.65 -0.50
N ASN A 359 2.29 32.17 -1.59
CA ASN A 359 2.92 31.45 -2.70
C ASN A 359 4.46 31.60 -2.74
N ASP A 360 5.07 32.20 -1.70
CA ASP A 360 6.53 32.23 -1.52
C ASP A 360 7.00 31.02 -0.74
N TYR A 361 7.99 30.29 -1.25
CA TYR A 361 8.53 29.09 -0.62
C TYR A 361 10.05 29.22 -0.45
N SER A 362 10.58 28.81 0.70
CA SER A 362 12.01 28.51 0.77
C SER A 362 12.33 27.31 -0.13
N LEU A 363 13.61 27.11 -0.48
CA LEU A 363 14.02 25.96 -1.28
C LEU A 363 13.57 24.62 -0.66
N MET A 364 13.75 24.47 0.65
CA MET A 364 13.28 23.28 1.39
C MET A 364 11.76 23.07 1.28
N GLN A 365 10.97 24.13 1.41
CA GLN A 365 9.50 24.03 1.33
C GLN A 365 9.03 23.69 -0.09
N TYR A 366 9.67 24.27 -1.10
CA TYR A 366 9.32 24.01 -2.50
C TYR A 366 9.62 22.56 -2.89
N ASN A 367 10.78 22.05 -2.47
CA ASN A 367 11.23 20.69 -2.75
C ASN A 367 10.69 19.64 -1.77
N PHE A 368 9.73 19.99 -0.90
CA PHE A 368 9.34 19.10 0.20
C PHE A 368 8.83 17.72 -0.26
N SER A 369 8.18 17.63 -1.42
CA SER A 369 7.77 16.36 -2.02
C SER A 369 8.95 15.41 -2.28
N LEU A 370 10.10 15.95 -2.70
CA LEU A 370 11.32 15.17 -2.93
C LEU A 370 11.79 14.51 -1.62
N PHE A 371 11.90 15.30 -0.55
CA PHE A 371 12.32 14.80 0.75
C PHE A 371 11.34 13.82 1.35
N PHE A 372 10.04 14.13 1.26
CA PHE A 372 8.98 13.28 1.78
C PHE A 372 8.98 11.92 1.07
N GLY A 373 8.95 11.92 -0.27
CA GLY A 373 8.93 10.71 -1.07
C GLY A 373 10.14 9.81 -0.83
N LEU A 374 11.36 10.39 -0.91
CA LEU A 374 12.58 9.62 -0.69
C LEU A 374 12.69 9.11 0.76
N ALA A 375 12.36 9.92 1.76
CA ALA A 375 12.45 9.47 3.15
C ALA A 375 11.48 8.31 3.44
N ILE A 376 10.22 8.40 2.98
CA ILE A 376 9.26 7.29 3.10
C ILE A 376 9.77 6.04 2.39
N GLN A 377 10.26 6.17 1.15
CA GLN A 377 10.88 5.05 0.42
C GLN A 377 12.03 4.43 1.23
N MET A 378 12.91 5.24 1.83
CA MET A 378 14.02 4.71 2.62
C MET A 378 13.51 3.89 3.81
N TYR A 379 12.46 4.33 4.50
CA TYR A 379 11.86 3.57 5.59
C TYR A 379 11.17 2.30 5.10
N GLU A 380 10.31 2.39 4.09
CA GLU A 380 9.59 1.24 3.53
C GLU A 380 10.54 0.19 2.92
N SER A 381 11.71 0.61 2.43
CA SER A 381 12.77 -0.31 1.97
C SER A 381 13.35 -1.19 3.08
N THR A 382 13.16 -0.83 4.35
CA THR A 382 13.55 -1.66 5.50
C THR A 382 12.48 -2.68 5.89
N LEU A 383 11.23 -2.51 5.44
CA LEU A 383 10.10 -3.35 5.82
C LEU A 383 10.08 -4.64 4.99
N VAL A 384 11.14 -5.44 5.11
CA VAL A 384 11.34 -6.69 4.37
C VAL A 384 11.07 -7.89 5.29
N ALA A 385 10.08 -8.70 4.90
CA ALA A 385 9.69 -9.94 5.57
C ALA A 385 10.20 -11.14 4.77
N ASP A 386 11.42 -11.57 5.10
CA ASP A 386 12.22 -12.58 4.40
C ASP A 386 12.58 -13.80 5.27
N ASN A 387 11.94 -13.97 6.44
CA ASN A 387 12.27 -15.04 7.39
C ASN A 387 11.05 -15.85 7.85
N SER A 388 10.05 -16.01 6.97
CA SER A 388 8.90 -16.88 7.21
C SER A 388 9.34 -18.35 7.35
N PRO A 389 8.49 -19.23 7.94
CA PRO A 389 8.73 -20.67 7.94
C PRO A 389 9.06 -21.23 6.54
N TYR A 390 8.42 -20.71 5.49
CA TYR A 390 8.75 -21.10 4.11
C TYR A 390 10.16 -20.65 3.67
N ASP A 391 10.60 -19.44 4.04
CA ASP A 391 11.98 -19.01 3.74
C ASP A 391 13.00 -19.91 4.44
N GLN A 392 12.77 -20.24 5.72
CA GLN A 392 13.63 -21.15 6.48
C GLN A 392 13.69 -22.55 5.85
N PHE A 393 12.56 -23.03 5.30
CA PHE A 393 12.51 -24.28 4.53
C PHE A 393 13.39 -24.21 3.28
N MET A 394 13.26 -23.14 2.50
CA MET A 394 14.08 -22.92 1.29
C MET A 394 15.56 -22.66 1.61
N ASP A 395 15.86 -22.15 2.81
CA ASP A 395 17.22 -21.96 3.33
C ASP A 395 17.83 -23.26 3.91
N GLY A 396 17.12 -24.39 3.83
CA GLY A 396 17.64 -25.72 4.18
C GLY A 396 17.20 -26.28 5.53
N ASN A 397 16.20 -25.69 6.21
CA ASN A 397 15.56 -26.30 7.37
C ASN A 397 14.34 -27.15 6.96
N PRO A 398 14.48 -28.48 6.78
CA PRO A 398 13.39 -29.33 6.27
C PRO A 398 12.19 -29.41 7.22
N ASN A 399 12.35 -29.01 8.49
CA ASN A 399 11.31 -29.08 9.52
C ASN A 399 10.58 -27.74 9.73
N ALA A 400 10.90 -26.70 8.95
CA ALA A 400 10.28 -25.38 9.12
C ALA A 400 8.80 -25.35 8.69
N ILE A 401 8.39 -26.24 7.77
CA ILE A 401 7.01 -26.35 7.31
C ILE A 401 6.53 -27.81 7.36
N SER A 402 5.22 -28.02 7.42
CA SER A 402 4.62 -29.35 7.46
C SER A 402 4.66 -30.05 6.10
N ALA A 403 4.53 -31.38 6.07
CA ALA A 403 4.38 -32.14 4.82
C ALA A 403 3.17 -31.67 3.98
N GLN A 404 2.10 -31.21 4.64
CA GLN A 404 0.93 -30.65 3.98
C GLN A 404 1.25 -29.30 3.31
N ALA A 405 2.06 -28.44 3.92
CA ALA A 405 2.52 -27.20 3.30
C ALA A 405 3.49 -27.47 2.13
N ILE A 406 4.31 -28.53 2.21
CA ILE A 406 5.15 -28.98 1.08
C ILE A 406 4.28 -29.40 -0.11
N LEU A 407 3.22 -30.17 0.12
CA LEU A 407 2.23 -30.48 -0.92
C LEU A 407 1.58 -29.20 -1.47
N GLY A 408 1.29 -28.24 -0.60
CA GLY A 408 0.74 -26.94 -0.97
C GLY A 408 1.61 -26.16 -1.96
N VAL A 409 2.92 -26.07 -1.72
CA VAL A 409 3.82 -25.38 -2.67
C VAL A 409 3.98 -26.14 -3.99
N ASP A 410 3.91 -27.48 -3.97
CA ASP A 410 3.92 -28.28 -5.20
C ASP A 410 2.62 -28.08 -6.00
N LEU A 411 1.45 -28.01 -5.36
CA LEU A 411 0.19 -27.65 -6.00
C LEU A 411 0.21 -26.23 -6.57
N PHE A 412 0.78 -25.28 -5.81
CA PHE A 412 0.88 -23.87 -6.19
C PHE A 412 1.66 -23.67 -7.49
N ARG A 413 2.75 -24.44 -7.66
CA ARG A 413 3.61 -24.34 -8.85
C ARG A 413 3.19 -25.24 -10.01
N SER A 414 2.35 -26.23 -9.76
CA SER A 414 1.91 -27.20 -10.78
C SER A 414 1.09 -26.51 -11.87
N GLN A 415 1.53 -26.61 -13.12
CA GLN A 415 0.84 -26.01 -14.27
C GLN A 415 -0.47 -26.70 -14.60
N LEU A 416 -0.63 -27.97 -14.20
CA LEU A 416 -1.81 -28.80 -14.46
C LEU A 416 -2.83 -28.79 -13.31
N ARG A 417 -2.45 -28.26 -12.14
CA ARG A 417 -3.31 -28.20 -10.94
C ARG A 417 -3.56 -26.75 -10.52
N GLY A 418 -2.75 -26.19 -9.61
CA GLY A 418 -3.02 -24.87 -9.04
C GLY A 418 -2.67 -23.70 -9.97
N ASN A 419 -1.62 -23.85 -10.78
CA ASN A 419 -1.08 -22.87 -11.73
C ASN A 419 -0.90 -21.44 -11.15
N CYS A 420 -0.78 -21.32 -9.83
CA CYS A 420 -0.75 -20.05 -9.11
C CYS A 420 0.55 -19.28 -9.41
N SER A 421 1.65 -20.01 -9.56
CA SER A 421 2.96 -19.44 -9.91
C SER A 421 3.03 -18.84 -11.31
N SER A 422 1.99 -19.01 -12.15
CA SER A 422 1.90 -18.31 -13.43
C SER A 422 1.74 -16.80 -13.26
N CYS A 423 1.19 -16.34 -12.13
CA CYS A 423 1.04 -14.91 -11.80
C CYS A 423 1.83 -14.53 -10.54
N HIS A 424 1.94 -15.43 -9.57
CA HIS A 424 2.67 -15.24 -8.32
C HIS A 424 4.09 -15.81 -8.44
N GLU A 425 4.93 -15.06 -9.17
CA GLU A 425 6.21 -15.53 -9.66
C GLU A 425 7.38 -15.21 -8.72
N GLY A 426 8.39 -16.07 -8.71
CA GLY A 426 9.69 -15.81 -8.06
C GLY A 426 9.65 -15.77 -6.52
N ALA A 427 10.75 -15.32 -5.92
CA ALA A 427 10.89 -15.20 -4.47
C ALA A 427 9.91 -14.16 -3.87
N GLU A 428 9.57 -13.15 -4.66
CA GLU A 428 8.66 -12.08 -4.30
C GLU A 428 7.18 -12.52 -4.31
N LEU A 429 6.88 -13.68 -4.94
CA LEU A 429 5.54 -14.23 -5.14
C LEU A 429 4.58 -13.25 -5.85
N THR A 430 5.11 -12.53 -6.85
CA THR A 430 4.35 -11.62 -7.71
C THR A 430 5.06 -11.43 -9.05
N GLY A 431 4.30 -11.43 -10.14
CA GLY A 431 4.75 -11.04 -11.47
C GLY A 431 4.99 -9.52 -11.62
N ALA A 432 4.58 -8.70 -10.65
CA ALA A 432 4.70 -7.24 -10.68
C ALA A 432 6.00 -6.72 -10.05
N SER A 433 6.95 -7.59 -9.72
CA SER A 433 8.22 -7.16 -9.11
C SER A 433 9.13 -6.45 -10.12
N VAL A 434 10.04 -5.61 -9.64
CA VAL A 434 11.07 -4.93 -10.45
C VAL A 434 11.81 -5.94 -11.33
N ARG A 435 12.22 -7.07 -10.76
CA ARG A 435 12.97 -8.13 -11.47
C ARG A 435 12.14 -8.76 -12.59
N GLN A 436 10.87 -9.06 -12.32
CA GLN A 436 9.99 -9.70 -13.30
C GLN A 436 9.62 -8.74 -14.44
N VAL A 437 9.26 -7.49 -14.13
CA VAL A 437 8.90 -6.48 -15.12
C VAL A 437 10.10 -6.09 -15.98
N ARG A 438 11.32 -5.95 -15.40
CA ARG A 438 12.53 -5.67 -16.18
C ARG A 438 12.87 -6.79 -17.17
N ALA A 439 12.63 -8.04 -16.79
CA ALA A 439 12.88 -9.18 -17.67
C ALA A 439 11.92 -9.21 -18.87
N SER A 440 10.66 -8.80 -18.67
CA SER A 440 9.62 -8.85 -19.71
C SER A 440 8.47 -7.88 -19.37
N PRO A 441 8.54 -6.60 -19.72
CA PRO A 441 7.57 -5.61 -19.26
C PRO A 441 6.15 -5.83 -19.83
N THR A 442 6.08 -6.40 -21.03
CA THR A 442 4.85 -6.88 -21.66
C THR A 442 4.75 -8.39 -21.46
N ARG A 443 3.53 -8.87 -21.23
CA ARG A 443 3.20 -10.29 -21.21
C ARG A 443 2.18 -10.57 -22.30
N ILE A 444 2.44 -11.60 -23.10
CA ILE A 444 1.43 -12.22 -23.96
C ILE A 444 0.92 -13.47 -23.25
N ARG A 445 -0.40 -13.57 -23.06
CA ARG A 445 -1.05 -14.76 -22.52
C ARG A 445 -2.34 -15.00 -23.30
N ASP A 446 -2.54 -16.23 -23.76
CA ASP A 446 -3.72 -16.63 -24.54
C ASP A 446 -3.96 -15.70 -25.74
N GLU A 447 -2.87 -15.34 -26.44
CA GLU A 447 -2.86 -14.41 -27.59
C GLU A 447 -3.31 -12.98 -27.24
N GLN A 448 -3.25 -12.57 -25.97
CA GLN A 448 -3.59 -11.22 -25.51
C GLN A 448 -2.39 -10.52 -24.84
N ALA A 449 -2.20 -9.24 -25.15
CA ALA A 449 -1.15 -8.40 -24.58
C ALA A 449 -1.61 -7.68 -23.31
N MET A 450 -0.76 -7.68 -22.28
CA MET A 450 -1.01 -6.98 -21.02
C MET A 450 0.29 -6.52 -20.36
N ASP A 451 0.19 -5.53 -19.47
CA ASP A 451 1.29 -5.14 -18.59
C ASP A 451 1.67 -6.32 -17.68
N ARG A 452 2.95 -6.67 -17.62
CA ARG A 452 3.38 -7.76 -16.74
C ARG A 452 3.06 -7.45 -15.28
N GLY A 453 2.50 -8.45 -14.61
CA GLY A 453 2.09 -8.33 -13.21
C GLY A 453 0.75 -7.65 -13.00
N PHE A 454 -0.04 -7.40 -14.05
CA PHE A 454 -1.41 -6.89 -13.95
C PHE A 454 -2.38 -7.84 -14.63
N ASN A 455 -3.46 -8.20 -13.92
CA ASN A 455 -4.46 -9.14 -14.43
C ASN A 455 -5.86 -8.71 -14.03
N ASN A 456 -6.82 -8.87 -14.93
CA ASN A 456 -8.23 -8.89 -14.57
C ASN A 456 -8.61 -10.35 -14.25
N ILE A 457 -8.89 -10.63 -12.97
CA ILE A 457 -9.23 -11.98 -12.48
C ILE A 457 -10.73 -12.11 -12.16
N GLY A 458 -11.54 -11.13 -12.56
CA GLY A 458 -12.99 -11.15 -12.35
C GLY A 458 -13.41 -11.00 -10.89
N VAL A 459 -12.73 -10.15 -10.10
CA VAL A 459 -13.26 -9.75 -8.76
C VAL A 459 -14.49 -8.84 -8.92
N LEU A 460 -14.44 -7.94 -9.91
CA LEU A 460 -15.51 -7.03 -10.30
C LEU A 460 -15.57 -6.99 -11.83
N ALA A 461 -16.75 -6.64 -12.38
CA ALA A 461 -16.87 -6.34 -13.80
C ALA A 461 -16.04 -5.10 -14.17
N THR A 462 -15.50 -5.04 -15.38
CA THR A 462 -14.60 -3.95 -15.84
C THR A 462 -15.19 -2.56 -15.63
N LEU A 463 -16.51 -2.40 -15.82
CA LEU A 463 -17.17 -1.10 -15.68
C LEU A 463 -17.31 -0.62 -14.22
N GLN A 464 -17.04 -1.48 -13.22
CA GLN A 464 -17.04 -1.06 -11.82
C GLN A 464 -15.74 -0.35 -11.42
N ASP A 465 -14.62 -0.70 -12.05
CA ASP A 465 -13.34 -0.03 -11.90
C ASP A 465 -12.42 -0.37 -13.09
N LEU A 466 -12.14 0.63 -13.91
CA LEU A 466 -11.31 0.47 -15.10
C LEU A 466 -9.82 0.19 -14.75
N SER A 467 -9.39 0.56 -13.54
CA SER A 467 -8.04 0.33 -13.03
C SER A 467 -6.94 0.74 -14.01
N LEU A 468 -6.02 -0.16 -14.35
CA LEU A 468 -4.87 0.08 -15.23
C LEU A 468 -5.30 0.56 -16.64
N GLY A 469 -6.52 0.25 -17.06
CA GLY A 469 -7.10 0.72 -18.30
C GLY A 469 -7.41 2.22 -18.32
N ALA A 470 -7.35 2.91 -17.19
CA ALA A 470 -7.64 4.34 -17.08
C ALA A 470 -6.50 5.25 -17.59
N GLN A 471 -6.81 6.54 -17.69
CA GLN A 471 -5.85 7.61 -17.95
C GLN A 471 -5.62 8.45 -16.69
N ASP A 472 -4.44 9.03 -16.56
CA ASP A 472 -4.15 10.05 -15.56
C ASP A 472 -4.75 11.42 -15.92
N SER A 473 -4.58 12.41 -15.04
CA SER A 473 -5.12 13.76 -15.23
C SER A 473 -4.46 14.55 -16.38
N LEU A 474 -3.34 14.07 -16.93
CA LEU A 474 -2.69 14.61 -18.12
C LEU A 474 -3.11 13.88 -19.40
N GLY A 475 -4.01 12.89 -19.29
CA GLY A 475 -4.52 12.11 -20.42
C GLY A 475 -3.61 10.96 -20.86
N ASN A 476 -2.57 10.62 -20.09
CA ASN A 476 -1.73 9.47 -20.41
C ASN A 476 -2.36 8.19 -19.86
N TRP A 477 -2.33 7.11 -20.65
CA TRP A 477 -2.73 5.78 -20.17
C TRP A 477 -1.87 5.34 -18.98
N LEU A 478 -2.47 4.71 -17.97
CA LEU A 478 -1.71 4.09 -16.87
C LEU A 478 -0.96 2.84 -17.36
N SER A 479 -1.59 2.02 -18.21
CA SER A 479 -0.96 0.90 -18.90
C SER A 479 0.25 1.35 -19.72
N THR A 480 1.38 0.68 -19.51
CA THR A 480 2.59 0.84 -20.32
C THR A 480 2.41 0.24 -21.71
N VAL A 481 1.68 -0.88 -21.82
CA VAL A 481 1.40 -1.55 -23.09
C VAL A 481 0.55 -0.67 -24.02
N LYS A 482 -0.46 0.02 -23.50
CA LYS A 482 -1.24 1.02 -24.26
C LYS A 482 -0.40 2.22 -24.74
N ARG A 483 0.79 2.45 -24.17
CA ARG A 483 1.71 3.54 -24.56
C ARG A 483 2.79 3.09 -25.56
N LEU A 484 2.88 1.80 -25.90
CA LEU A 484 3.89 1.31 -26.84
C LEU A 484 3.63 1.83 -28.26
N ASN A 485 4.72 2.14 -28.96
CA ASN A 485 4.68 2.56 -30.36
C ASN A 485 5.83 1.87 -31.14
N PRO A 486 5.53 0.97 -32.10
CA PRO A 486 4.19 0.50 -32.45
C PRO A 486 3.54 -0.30 -31.30
N PRO A 487 2.20 -0.38 -31.25
CA PRO A 487 1.51 -1.25 -30.30
C PRO A 487 1.80 -2.74 -30.61
N PRO A 488 1.57 -3.65 -29.65
CA PRO A 488 1.61 -5.10 -29.90
C PRO A 488 0.65 -5.52 -31.01
N ALA A 489 0.91 -6.67 -31.62
CA ALA A 489 0.02 -7.26 -32.63
C ALA A 489 -1.24 -7.88 -32.00
N GLU A 490 -1.10 -8.36 -30.78
CA GLU A 490 -2.15 -8.97 -29.96
C GLU A 490 -3.12 -7.93 -29.39
N PRO A 491 -4.41 -8.28 -29.18
CA PRO A 491 -5.35 -7.42 -28.47
C PRO A 491 -4.88 -7.05 -27.06
N ILE A 492 -5.03 -5.79 -26.67
CA ILE A 492 -4.56 -5.27 -25.37
C ILE A 492 -5.68 -5.37 -24.32
N VAL A 493 -5.47 -6.18 -23.27
CA VAL A 493 -6.49 -6.47 -22.23
C VAL A 493 -6.08 -5.97 -20.85
N VAL A 494 -6.07 -4.65 -20.68
CA VAL A 494 -5.64 -3.99 -19.42
C VAL A 494 -6.79 -3.34 -18.64
N ASP A 495 -7.99 -3.32 -19.20
CA ASP A 495 -9.17 -2.75 -18.56
C ASP A 495 -9.65 -3.68 -17.42
N GLY A 496 -9.86 -3.11 -16.23
CA GLY A 496 -10.16 -3.88 -15.02
C GLY A 496 -8.97 -4.73 -14.51
N ALA A 497 -7.76 -4.53 -15.07
CA ALA A 497 -6.58 -5.25 -14.63
C ALA A 497 -5.96 -4.60 -13.39
N PHE A 498 -5.58 -5.42 -12.42
CA PHE A 498 -5.01 -5.00 -11.15
C PHE A 498 -3.65 -5.63 -10.91
N LYS A 499 -2.77 -4.92 -10.20
CA LYS A 499 -1.45 -5.40 -9.80
C LYS A 499 -1.59 -6.69 -9.01
N VAL A 500 -0.86 -7.73 -9.42
CA VAL A 500 -0.77 -9.00 -8.70
C VAL A 500 -0.05 -8.74 -7.37
N PRO A 501 -0.71 -8.90 -6.22
CA PRO A 501 -0.07 -8.66 -4.92
C PRO A 501 0.93 -9.78 -4.61
N GLY A 502 1.98 -9.46 -3.85
CA GLY A 502 2.82 -10.47 -3.23
C GLY A 502 2.02 -11.27 -2.19
N LEU A 503 2.38 -12.54 -2.00
CA LEU A 503 1.67 -13.44 -1.06
C LEU A 503 2.37 -13.62 0.30
N ARG A 504 3.49 -12.92 0.52
CA ARG A 504 4.19 -12.95 1.80
C ARG A 504 3.36 -12.23 2.87
N ASN A 505 3.23 -12.85 4.04
CA ASN A 505 2.34 -12.42 5.12
C ASN A 505 0.84 -12.36 4.75
N VAL A 506 0.40 -13.05 3.70
CA VAL A 506 -1.00 -12.97 3.24
C VAL A 506 -2.02 -13.35 4.33
N GLU A 507 -1.64 -14.15 5.32
CA GLU A 507 -2.46 -14.44 6.51
C GLU A 507 -2.91 -13.18 7.27
N LEU A 508 -2.10 -12.12 7.26
CA LEU A 508 -2.29 -10.90 8.05
C LEU A 508 -2.87 -9.73 7.23
N THR A 509 -3.27 -9.96 5.98
CA THR A 509 -3.72 -8.89 5.06
C THR A 509 -5.19 -9.01 4.67
N ALA A 510 -6.00 -9.74 5.44
CA ALA A 510 -7.44 -9.75 5.27
C ALA A 510 -8.03 -8.36 5.60
N PRO A 511 -9.13 -7.95 4.94
CA PRO A 511 -9.86 -8.66 3.89
C PRO A 511 -9.15 -8.60 2.51
N TYR A 512 -9.49 -9.50 1.59
CA TYR A 512 -8.70 -9.73 0.37
C TYR A 512 -9.28 -9.09 -0.89
N PHE A 513 -8.40 -8.98 -1.90
CA PHE A 513 -8.58 -8.33 -3.20
C PHE A 513 -8.65 -6.80 -3.13
N HIS A 514 -8.57 -6.15 -4.29
CA HIS A 514 -8.61 -4.69 -4.41
C HIS A 514 -9.94 -4.08 -3.93
N ASN A 515 -10.99 -4.86 -3.73
CA ASN A 515 -12.27 -4.41 -3.16
C ASN A 515 -12.47 -4.85 -1.71
N GLY A 516 -11.58 -5.65 -1.12
CA GLY A 516 -11.75 -6.19 0.23
C GLY A 516 -12.98 -7.12 0.34
N GLY A 517 -13.40 -7.74 -0.76
CA GLY A 517 -14.67 -8.46 -0.88
C GLY A 517 -14.64 -9.92 -0.43
N GLN A 518 -13.49 -10.43 0.02
CA GLN A 518 -13.35 -11.77 0.60
C GLN A 518 -12.78 -11.72 2.02
N ARG A 519 -13.37 -12.49 2.93
CA ARG A 519 -13.07 -12.41 4.37
C ARG A 519 -11.82 -13.17 4.79
N ASP A 520 -11.54 -14.32 4.19
CA ASP A 520 -10.56 -15.30 4.64
C ASP A 520 -9.87 -16.01 3.46
N LEU A 521 -8.71 -16.62 3.71
CA LEU A 521 -7.95 -17.35 2.69
C LEU A 521 -8.73 -18.54 2.08
N PRO A 522 -9.51 -19.33 2.85
CA PRO A 522 -10.37 -20.36 2.26
C PRO A 522 -11.31 -19.82 1.18
N ALA A 523 -11.94 -18.66 1.40
CA ALA A 523 -12.80 -18.03 0.41
C ALA A 523 -12.03 -17.57 -0.83
N VAL A 524 -10.79 -17.08 -0.67
CA VAL A 524 -9.90 -16.74 -1.79
C VAL A 524 -9.49 -17.97 -2.59
N ILE A 525 -9.16 -19.09 -1.93
CA ILE A 525 -8.84 -20.34 -2.62
C ILE A 525 -10.07 -20.83 -3.40
N GLU A 526 -11.27 -20.75 -2.81
CA GLU A 526 -12.50 -21.12 -3.50
C GLU A 526 -12.81 -20.18 -4.69
N PHE A 527 -12.47 -18.89 -4.59
CA PHE A 527 -12.59 -17.93 -5.70
C PHE A 527 -11.81 -18.39 -6.93
N TYR A 528 -10.54 -18.71 -6.75
CA TYR A 528 -9.72 -19.21 -7.86
C TYR A 528 -10.16 -20.60 -8.32
N ASN A 529 -10.63 -21.45 -7.41
CA ASN A 529 -11.11 -22.80 -7.74
C ASN A 529 -12.28 -22.77 -8.74
N ARG A 530 -13.14 -21.75 -8.66
CA ARG A 530 -14.27 -21.50 -9.57
C ARG A 530 -13.99 -20.47 -10.67
N ALA A 531 -12.73 -20.07 -10.85
CA ALA A 531 -12.24 -19.15 -11.88
C ALA A 531 -12.61 -17.64 -11.73
N GLY A 532 -13.06 -17.21 -10.56
CA GLY A 532 -13.42 -15.80 -10.29
C GLY A 532 -14.91 -15.59 -10.06
N ASP A 533 -15.35 -14.32 -10.03
CA ASP A 533 -16.72 -13.95 -9.69
C ASP A 533 -17.47 -13.22 -10.84
N ALA A 534 -16.80 -12.42 -11.67
CA ALA A 534 -17.43 -11.46 -12.58
C ALA A 534 -17.31 -11.79 -14.09
N HIS A 535 -17.31 -13.07 -14.47
CA HIS A 535 -17.02 -13.56 -15.83
C HIS A 535 -17.75 -12.82 -16.97
N GLU A 536 -19.07 -12.61 -16.86
CA GLU A 536 -19.88 -11.98 -17.91
C GLU A 536 -19.51 -10.50 -18.15
N GLY A 537 -18.87 -9.84 -17.18
CA GLY A 537 -18.50 -8.43 -17.23
C GLY A 537 -17.03 -8.16 -17.56
N MET A 538 -16.28 -9.19 -17.98
CA MET A 538 -14.85 -9.11 -18.29
C MET A 538 -14.59 -8.75 -19.75
N LEU A 539 -15.01 -7.55 -20.13
CA LEU A 539 -14.77 -6.96 -21.45
C LEU A 539 -13.97 -5.66 -21.30
N THR A 540 -13.09 -5.37 -22.24
CA THR A 540 -12.51 -4.02 -22.41
C THR A 540 -13.57 -3.05 -22.94
N LEU A 541 -13.31 -1.74 -22.86
CA LEU A 541 -14.25 -0.72 -23.37
C LEU A 541 -14.50 -0.81 -24.88
N ASP A 542 -13.56 -1.37 -25.65
CA ASP A 542 -13.72 -1.60 -27.08
C ASP A 542 -14.44 -2.92 -27.41
N GLY A 543 -14.87 -3.68 -26.40
CA GLY A 543 -15.61 -4.93 -26.55
C GLY A 543 -14.74 -6.17 -26.71
N THR A 544 -13.42 -6.06 -26.59
CA THR A 544 -12.52 -7.23 -26.56
C THR A 544 -12.80 -8.08 -25.32
N GLU A 545 -13.04 -9.38 -25.53
CA GLU A 545 -13.20 -10.34 -24.44
C GLU A 545 -11.87 -10.57 -23.71
N ILE A 546 -11.89 -10.55 -22.38
CA ILE A 546 -10.72 -10.88 -21.57
C ILE A 546 -10.75 -12.37 -21.24
N VAL A 547 -9.68 -13.10 -21.61
CA VAL A 547 -9.62 -14.54 -21.38
C VAL A 547 -9.70 -14.87 -19.89
N LEU A 548 -10.65 -15.74 -19.55
CA LEU A 548 -10.93 -16.17 -18.18
C LEU A 548 -9.89 -17.19 -17.68
N MET A 549 -9.72 -17.23 -16.36
CA MET A 549 -9.02 -18.34 -15.72
C MET A 549 -9.79 -19.65 -15.94
N SER A 550 -9.07 -20.77 -15.96
CA SER A 550 -9.71 -22.10 -15.98
C SER A 550 -10.19 -22.50 -14.59
N ILE A 551 -11.29 -23.26 -14.52
CA ILE A 551 -11.73 -23.93 -13.29
C ILE A 551 -10.65 -24.94 -12.88
N LEU A 552 -10.19 -24.85 -11.63
CA LEU A 552 -9.09 -25.70 -11.14
C LEU A 552 -9.59 -27.08 -10.65
N GLY A 553 -10.80 -27.13 -10.09
CA GLY A 553 -11.41 -28.38 -9.61
C GLY A 553 -10.60 -29.07 -8.50
N LEU A 554 -10.08 -28.28 -7.55
CA LEU A 554 -9.27 -28.76 -6.44
C LEU A 554 -10.13 -29.49 -5.39
N THR A 555 -9.60 -30.58 -4.85
CA THR A 555 -10.25 -31.32 -3.75
C THR A 555 -10.14 -30.55 -2.42
N ALA A 556 -10.86 -31.02 -1.40
CA ALA A 556 -10.77 -30.43 -0.06
C ALA A 556 -9.34 -30.51 0.51
N GLU A 557 -8.65 -31.62 0.27
CA GLU A 557 -7.29 -31.88 0.71
C GLU A 557 -6.29 -30.95 0.01
N GLU A 558 -6.43 -30.75 -1.30
CA GLU A 558 -5.57 -29.83 -2.06
C GLU A 558 -5.77 -28.38 -1.64
N LYS A 559 -7.03 -27.96 -1.42
CA LYS A 559 -7.33 -26.62 -0.89
C LYS A 559 -6.72 -26.43 0.50
N ALA A 560 -6.79 -27.44 1.36
CA ALA A 560 -6.16 -27.40 2.69
C ALA A 560 -4.63 -27.36 2.60
N ALA A 561 -4.02 -28.06 1.64
CA ALA A 561 -2.58 -28.02 1.39
C ALA A 561 -2.12 -26.64 0.90
N LEU A 562 -2.83 -26.03 -0.06
CA LEU A 562 -2.57 -24.66 -0.49
C LEU A 562 -2.69 -23.66 0.68
N LEU A 563 -3.73 -23.79 1.51
CA LEU A 563 -3.88 -22.96 2.70
C LEU A 563 -2.68 -23.12 3.65
N ALA A 564 -2.23 -24.35 3.91
CA ALA A 564 -1.06 -24.60 4.76
C ALA A 564 0.21 -23.94 4.21
N PHE A 565 0.40 -23.95 2.88
CA PHE A 565 1.49 -23.21 2.25
C PHE A 565 1.35 -21.69 2.44
N LEU A 566 0.18 -21.11 2.18
CA LEU A 566 -0.04 -19.67 2.34
C LEU A 566 0.20 -19.18 3.78
N LEU A 567 -0.21 -19.98 4.78
CA LEU A 567 0.06 -19.68 6.19
C LEU A 567 1.55 -19.79 6.55
N SER A 568 2.33 -20.63 5.84
CA SER A 568 3.78 -20.74 6.04
C SER A 568 4.57 -19.53 5.53
N LEU A 569 3.91 -18.61 4.80
CA LEU A 569 4.51 -17.38 4.27
C LEU A 569 4.47 -16.21 5.28
N THR A 570 3.97 -16.42 6.49
CA THR A 570 3.90 -15.38 7.53
C THR A 570 5.20 -15.31 8.32
N ASP A 571 5.84 -14.15 8.29
CA ASP A 571 7.03 -13.85 9.09
C ASP A 571 6.60 -13.47 10.52
N GLU A 572 7.10 -14.22 11.50
CA GLU A 572 6.75 -13.99 12.92
C GLU A 572 7.21 -12.61 13.41
N ARG A 573 8.23 -11.99 12.79
CA ARG A 573 8.60 -10.61 13.13
C ARG A 573 7.49 -9.64 12.80
N VAL A 574 6.75 -9.85 11.71
CA VAL A 574 5.57 -9.04 11.37
C VAL A 574 4.45 -9.31 12.36
N ARG A 575 4.13 -10.59 12.60
CA ARG A 575 3.06 -10.99 13.54
C ARG A 575 3.24 -10.36 14.91
N PHE A 576 4.47 -10.36 15.42
CA PHE A 576 4.81 -9.82 16.74
C PHE A 576 5.35 -8.40 16.69
N GLN A 577 5.32 -7.71 15.55
CA GLN A 577 5.70 -6.30 15.44
C GLN A 577 7.17 -6.05 15.87
N GLN A 578 8.03 -7.05 15.70
CA GLN A 578 9.47 -7.00 16.01
C GLN A 578 10.21 -6.21 14.95
N ALA A 579 11.38 -5.67 15.29
CA ALA A 579 12.19 -4.94 14.31
C ALA A 579 12.41 -5.74 13.00
N PRO A 580 12.29 -5.10 11.84
CA PRO A 580 12.14 -3.64 11.61
C PRO A 580 10.68 -3.12 11.66
N PHE A 581 9.72 -3.95 12.10
CA PHE A 581 8.29 -3.68 12.10
C PHE A 581 7.76 -3.03 13.39
N ASP A 582 8.66 -2.69 14.32
CA ASP A 582 8.37 -1.91 15.53
C ASP A 582 8.00 -0.46 15.18
N HIS A 583 7.27 0.22 16.06
CA HIS A 583 6.68 1.51 15.68
C HIS A 583 6.30 2.45 16.85
N PRO A 584 6.17 3.76 16.56
CA PRO A 584 5.51 4.73 17.45
C PRO A 584 4.05 4.39 17.77
N GLN A 585 3.53 5.00 18.83
CA GLN A 585 2.10 4.97 19.17
C GLN A 585 1.28 5.65 18.06
N LEU A 586 0.03 5.21 17.88
CA LEU A 586 -0.92 5.83 16.96
C LEU A 586 -2.32 5.85 17.58
N PHE A 587 -3.13 6.83 17.18
CA PHE A 587 -4.56 6.86 17.49
C PHE A 587 -5.36 6.86 16.20
N ILE A 588 -6.08 5.78 15.94
CA ILE A 588 -6.83 5.60 14.69
C ILE A 588 -8.34 5.74 14.96
N PRO A 589 -9.07 6.48 14.12
CA PRO A 589 -10.52 6.57 14.28
C PRO A 589 -11.18 5.22 13.94
N ASN A 590 -12.01 4.67 14.82
CA ASN A 590 -12.66 3.36 14.65
C ASN A 590 -14.11 3.44 15.15
N GLY A 591 -14.97 4.02 14.31
CA GLY A 591 -16.37 4.27 14.64
C GLY A 591 -16.70 5.68 15.08
N VAL A 592 -17.99 5.87 15.36
CA VAL A 592 -18.60 7.14 15.73
C VAL A 592 -18.58 7.29 17.26
N GLY A 593 -17.95 8.36 17.75
CA GLY A 593 -17.86 8.71 19.17
C GLY A 593 -19.02 9.60 19.65
N ALA A 594 -19.08 9.86 20.97
CA ALA A 594 -20.09 10.73 21.57
C ALA A 594 -20.08 12.14 20.94
N PRO A 595 -21.25 12.76 20.71
CA PRO A 595 -21.33 14.06 20.08
C PRO A 595 -20.62 15.14 20.91
N ARG A 596 -19.69 15.86 20.30
CA ARG A 596 -19.22 17.14 20.84
C ARG A 596 -20.00 18.25 20.17
N MET A 597 -21.09 18.64 20.82
CA MET A 597 -22.01 19.75 20.55
C MET A 597 -22.61 19.93 19.14
N ILE A 598 -21.96 19.62 18.01
CA ILE A 598 -22.54 19.70 16.64
C ILE A 598 -22.05 18.60 15.66
N MET A 599 -21.11 17.72 16.05
CA MET A 599 -20.75 16.53 15.25
C MET A 599 -20.52 15.32 16.17
N PRO A 600 -20.82 14.08 15.74
CA PRO A 600 -20.23 12.93 16.42
C PRO A 600 -18.72 13.00 16.24
N GLY A 601 -17.99 13.01 17.35
CA GLY A 601 -16.53 12.87 17.32
C GLY A 601 -16.13 11.51 16.74
N ASP A 602 -14.84 11.31 16.46
CA ASP A 602 -14.35 9.96 16.21
C ASP A 602 -14.21 9.21 17.53
N GLN A 603 -14.59 7.92 17.55
CA GLN A 603 -14.11 7.00 18.58
C GLN A 603 -12.69 6.61 18.19
N LEU A 604 -11.68 6.95 19.00
CA LEU A 604 -10.29 6.61 18.70
C LEU A 604 -9.91 5.27 19.34
N MET A 605 -9.26 4.41 18.57
CA MET A 605 -8.55 3.21 19.04
C MET A 605 -7.07 3.55 19.18
N GLU A 606 -6.48 3.19 20.31
CA GLU A 606 -5.04 3.32 20.54
C GLU A 606 -4.31 2.10 19.98
N VAL A 607 -3.25 2.36 19.23
CA VAL A 607 -2.21 1.40 18.85
C VAL A 607 -0.97 1.79 19.66
N PRO A 608 -0.53 0.96 20.62
CA PRO A 608 0.56 1.32 21.53
C PRO A 608 1.90 1.44 20.78
N ALA A 609 2.86 2.20 21.36
CA ALA A 609 4.23 2.17 20.86
C ALA A 609 4.88 0.81 21.17
N VAL A 610 5.63 0.27 20.20
CA VAL A 610 6.29 -1.04 20.29
C VAL A 610 7.80 -0.86 20.05
N GLY A 611 8.63 -1.48 20.89
CA GLY A 611 10.09 -1.53 20.73
C GLY A 611 10.56 -2.70 19.86
N HIS A 612 11.86 -2.77 19.61
CA HIS A 612 12.45 -3.75 18.68
C HIS A 612 12.21 -5.23 19.04
N PHE A 613 11.90 -5.55 20.31
CA PHE A 613 11.53 -6.90 20.75
C PHE A 613 10.09 -7.31 20.40
N GLY A 614 9.29 -6.39 19.86
CA GLY A 614 7.91 -6.64 19.50
C GLY A 614 6.93 -6.57 20.67
N GLY A 615 5.70 -7.00 20.41
CA GLY A 615 4.59 -6.98 21.35
C GLY A 615 3.66 -8.17 21.20
N ALA A 616 2.40 -7.99 21.57
CA ALA A 616 1.36 -9.00 21.36
C ALA A 616 1.18 -9.29 19.85
N PRO A 617 0.75 -10.51 19.48
CA PRO A 617 0.46 -10.80 18.08
C PRO A 617 -0.64 -9.88 17.56
N GLN A 618 -0.51 -9.45 16.32
CA GLN A 618 -1.55 -8.68 15.63
C GLN A 618 -2.86 -9.47 15.55
N LYS A 619 -3.98 -8.78 15.74
CA LYS A 619 -5.32 -9.35 15.52
C LYS A 619 -5.57 -9.52 14.02
N LYS A 620 -6.17 -10.62 13.60
CA LYS A 620 -6.64 -10.75 12.22
C LYS A 620 -8.01 -10.08 12.06
N PHE A 621 -8.37 -9.84 10.81
CA PHE A 621 -9.66 -9.28 10.43
C PHE A 621 -10.81 -10.13 11.00
N LEU A 622 -11.76 -9.46 11.68
CA LEU A 622 -12.92 -10.07 12.35
C LEU A 622 -12.59 -11.08 13.47
N GLU A 623 -11.35 -11.14 13.95
CA GLU A 623 -11.05 -11.81 15.21
C GLU A 623 -11.58 -10.97 16.39
N PRO A 624 -12.21 -11.60 17.40
CA PRO A 624 -12.87 -10.91 18.51
C PRO A 624 -11.93 -10.07 19.40
#